data_AF-A0A971S0S2-F1
#
_entry.id   AF-A0A971S0S2-F1
#
_cell.length_a   1.000
_cell.length_b   1.000
_cell.length_c   1.000
_cell.angle_alpha   90.00
_cell.angle_beta   90.00
_cell.angle_gamma   90.00
#
_symmetry.space_group_name_H-M   'P 1'
#
loop_
_entity.id
_entity.type
_entity.pdbx_description
1 polymer ?
#
loop_
_entity_poly.entity_id
_entity_poly.type
_entity_poly.pdbx_seq_one_letter_code
_entity_poly.pdbx_strand_id
1 'polypeptide(L)'
;APTERIGSLVREADQRRFNVAASRAQDQMWLFYSATINDLSQQCFRYRLLSYCLNPKSRVAQALGDEAEALRERALRANRIIERPPASFDSWFEVDVALHIAGRGYRVVPQYEFADKRIDLVIQGTKNQLAVECDGDAWHGIDDYTADIERQRKLERCGWRFFRVRESAYRAAPEKSLESLWLLLDHMAIFPLTVEEPQNDEEENGADASIEPEEWAIDGEPDEEDNDGEDEKAP
;
A
#
# COMPACT_ATOMS: atom_id res chain seq x y z
N ALA A 1 2.39 -49.48 12.77
CA ALA A 1 0.93 -49.39 12.80
C ALA A 1 0.43 -49.34 11.35
N PRO A 2 -0.65 -50.05 10.99
CA PRO A 2 -1.13 -50.09 9.62
C PRO A 2 -1.68 -48.73 9.20
N THR A 3 -1.53 -48.42 7.93
CA THR A 3 -1.85 -47.17 7.24
C THR A 3 -3.34 -46.84 7.31
N GLU A 4 -3.79 -46.24 8.41
CA GLU A 4 -5.17 -45.79 8.55
C GLU A 4 -5.39 -44.60 7.61
N ARG A 5 -6.20 -44.80 6.56
CA ARG A 5 -6.51 -43.73 5.62
C ARG A 5 -7.32 -42.66 6.34
N ILE A 6 -6.74 -41.46 6.43
CA ILE A 6 -7.41 -40.30 7.00
C ILE A 6 -8.69 -40.00 6.19
N GLY A 7 -9.86 -40.10 6.82
CA GLY A 7 -11.14 -39.83 6.19
C GLY A 7 -11.26 -38.36 5.72
N SER A 8 -11.88 -38.12 4.57
CA SER A 8 -12.03 -36.76 4.02
C SER A 8 -13.24 -36.03 4.64
N LEU A 9 -13.02 -34.81 5.11
CA LEU A 9 -14.08 -33.91 5.60
C LEU A 9 -14.51 -33.00 4.45
N VAL A 10 -15.63 -33.34 3.82
CA VAL A 10 -16.12 -32.69 2.58
C VAL A 10 -17.62 -32.37 2.64
N ARG A 11 -18.31 -32.72 3.74
CA ARG A 11 -19.76 -32.51 3.86
C ARG A 11 -20.05 -31.04 4.21
N GLU A 12 -21.26 -30.57 3.92
CA GLU A 12 -21.68 -29.20 4.29
C GLU A 12 -21.53 -28.91 5.79
N ALA A 13 -21.81 -29.91 6.64
CA ALA A 13 -21.65 -29.77 8.09
C ALA A 13 -20.18 -29.53 8.48
N ASP A 14 -19.23 -30.14 7.76
CA ASP A 14 -17.81 -29.91 7.95
C ASP A 14 -17.45 -28.48 7.50
N GLN A 15 -17.92 -28.06 6.32
CA GLN A 15 -17.70 -26.70 5.82
C GLN A 15 -18.16 -25.62 6.81
N ARG A 16 -19.37 -25.77 7.37
CA ARG A 16 -19.90 -24.84 8.36
C ARG A 16 -19.01 -24.80 9.62
N ARG A 17 -18.54 -25.95 10.09
CA ARG A 17 -17.63 -26.02 11.26
C ARG A 17 -16.33 -25.26 11.01
N PHE A 18 -15.69 -25.46 9.86
CA PHE A 18 -14.45 -24.77 9.51
C PHE A 18 -14.67 -23.26 9.34
N ASN A 19 -15.72 -22.85 8.64
CA ASN A 19 -16.02 -21.43 8.42
C ASN A 19 -16.33 -20.71 9.75
N VAL A 20 -17.10 -21.34 10.64
CA VAL A 20 -17.41 -20.75 11.96
C VAL A 20 -16.15 -20.66 12.82
N ALA A 21 -15.29 -21.68 12.82
CA ALA A 21 -14.03 -21.64 13.56
C ALA A 21 -13.10 -20.53 13.06
N ALA A 22 -12.98 -20.36 11.75
CA ALA A 22 -12.14 -19.32 11.15
C ALA A 22 -12.71 -17.90 11.35
N SER A 23 -14.02 -17.71 11.15
CA SER A 23 -14.66 -16.38 11.25
C SER A 23 -14.84 -15.87 12.68
N ARG A 24 -14.83 -16.75 13.68
CA ARG A 24 -14.89 -16.34 15.10
C ARG A 24 -13.54 -15.94 15.68
N ALA A 25 -12.44 -16.29 15.02
CA ALA A 25 -11.13 -15.79 15.42
C ALA A 25 -11.08 -14.29 15.11
N GLN A 26 -10.95 -13.46 16.15
CA GLN A 26 -10.94 -11.99 16.01
C GLN A 26 -9.57 -11.51 15.53
N ASP A 27 -8.55 -11.61 16.40
CA ASP A 27 -7.23 -11.05 16.09
C ASP A 27 -6.24 -12.08 15.53
N GLN A 28 -6.32 -13.35 15.96
CA GLN A 28 -5.33 -14.38 15.59
C GLN A 28 -5.93 -15.79 15.51
N MET A 29 -5.38 -16.61 14.61
CA MET A 29 -5.69 -18.04 14.48
C MET A 29 -4.39 -18.86 14.53
N TRP A 30 -4.32 -19.80 15.49
CA TRP A 30 -3.21 -20.73 15.63
C TRP A 30 -3.65 -22.11 15.15
N LEU A 31 -3.05 -22.61 14.07
CA LEU A 31 -3.36 -23.93 13.51
C LEU A 31 -2.34 -24.97 13.99
N PHE A 32 -2.79 -25.88 14.85
CA PHE A 32 -2.02 -27.07 15.22
C PHE A 32 -2.43 -28.25 14.35
N TYR A 33 -1.47 -28.92 13.72
CA TYR A 33 -1.72 -30.04 12.83
C TYR A 33 -0.66 -31.13 13.00
N SER A 34 -1.09 -32.38 12.94
CA SER A 34 -0.21 -33.56 12.88
C SER A 34 -0.23 -34.24 11.51
N ALA A 35 -1.29 -34.03 10.73
CA ALA A 35 -1.41 -34.51 9.35
C ALA A 35 -0.81 -33.49 8.38
N THR A 36 0.01 -33.95 7.43
CA THR A 36 0.61 -33.14 6.37
C THR A 36 -0.31 -33.00 5.17
N ILE A 37 0.01 -32.08 4.26
CA ILE A 37 -0.71 -31.88 2.97
C ILE A 37 -0.81 -33.19 2.17
N ASN A 38 0.21 -34.05 2.23
CA ASN A 38 0.25 -35.32 1.51
C ASN A 38 -0.64 -36.39 2.15
N ASP A 39 -1.01 -36.22 3.43
CA ASP A 39 -1.88 -37.16 4.15
C ASP A 39 -3.37 -36.88 3.90
N LEU A 40 -3.70 -35.78 3.22
CA LEU A 40 -5.06 -35.27 3.08
C LEU A 40 -5.49 -35.23 1.61
N SER A 41 -6.75 -35.59 1.34
CA SER A 41 -7.37 -35.37 0.02
C SER A 41 -7.46 -33.87 -0.30
N GLN A 42 -7.20 -33.49 -1.55
CA GLN A 42 -7.32 -32.10 -2.01
C GLN A 42 -8.74 -31.53 -1.85
N GLN A 43 -9.76 -32.39 -1.85
CA GLN A 43 -11.15 -31.98 -1.65
C GLN A 43 -11.49 -31.74 -0.17
N CYS A 44 -10.65 -32.19 0.76
CA CYS A 44 -10.87 -32.09 2.21
C CYS A 44 -10.73 -30.64 2.71
N PHE A 45 -11.64 -30.19 3.57
CA PHE A 45 -11.53 -28.85 4.17
C PHE A 45 -10.27 -28.66 5.02
N ARG A 46 -9.75 -29.73 5.65
CA ARG A 46 -8.45 -29.67 6.35
C ARG A 46 -7.30 -29.38 5.39
N TYR A 47 -7.32 -29.98 4.20
CA TYR A 47 -6.32 -29.68 3.18
C TYR A 47 -6.40 -28.21 2.78
N ARG A 48 -7.60 -27.68 2.55
CA ARG A 48 -7.81 -26.27 2.17
C ARG A 48 -7.31 -25.31 3.27
N LEU A 49 -7.68 -25.53 4.53
CA LEU A 49 -7.25 -24.68 5.64
C LEU A 49 -5.73 -24.78 5.88
N LEU A 50 -5.18 -25.99 5.90
CA LEU A 50 -3.75 -26.20 6.10
C LEU A 50 -2.93 -25.63 4.95
N SER A 51 -3.36 -25.84 3.70
CA SER A 51 -2.73 -25.26 2.52
C SER A 51 -2.77 -23.74 2.55
N TYR A 52 -3.88 -23.13 3.00
CA TYR A 52 -3.95 -21.68 3.19
C TYR A 52 -2.98 -21.17 4.26
N CYS A 53 -2.91 -21.84 5.42
CA CYS A 53 -2.00 -21.43 6.50
C CYS A 53 -0.52 -21.68 6.17
N LEU A 54 -0.22 -22.70 5.35
CA LEU A 54 1.14 -23.01 4.90
C LEU A 54 1.56 -22.19 3.67
N ASN A 55 0.60 -21.74 2.89
CA ASN A 55 0.79 -20.86 1.75
C ASN A 55 -0.07 -19.61 1.97
N PRO A 56 0.23 -18.79 3.00
CA PRO A 56 -0.35 -17.47 3.02
C PRO A 56 0.16 -16.82 1.75
N LYS A 57 -0.67 -16.70 0.70
CA LYS A 57 -0.30 -15.87 -0.44
C LYS A 57 -0.24 -14.47 0.14
N SER A 58 0.95 -14.10 0.59
CA SER A 58 1.22 -12.84 1.26
C SER A 58 0.68 -11.78 0.32
N ARG A 59 -0.25 -10.95 0.80
CA ARG A 59 -0.75 -9.81 0.02
C ARG A 59 0.42 -9.02 -0.54
N VAL A 60 1.50 -8.94 0.24
CA VAL A 60 2.80 -8.38 -0.10
C VAL A 60 3.45 -9.10 -1.30
N ALA A 61 3.52 -10.43 -1.33
CA ALA A 61 4.07 -11.18 -2.46
C ALA A 61 3.25 -10.99 -3.76
N GLN A 62 1.91 -10.93 -3.66
CA GLN A 62 1.08 -10.64 -4.84
C GLN A 62 1.25 -9.19 -5.32
N ALA A 63 1.47 -8.26 -4.40
CA ALA A 63 1.56 -6.82 -4.66
C ALA A 63 2.92 -6.35 -5.17
N LEU A 64 4.02 -6.91 -4.65
CA LEU A 64 5.41 -6.49 -4.91
C LEU A 64 6.23 -7.56 -5.64
N GLY A 65 5.67 -8.75 -5.90
CA GLY A 65 6.33 -9.86 -6.59
C GLY A 65 6.92 -10.92 -5.66
N ASP A 66 7.52 -11.95 -6.27
CA ASP A 66 7.93 -13.18 -5.57
C ASP A 66 9.01 -12.95 -4.50
N GLU A 67 9.84 -11.93 -4.66
CA GLU A 67 10.89 -11.57 -3.68
C GLU A 67 10.37 -10.75 -2.49
N ALA A 68 9.10 -10.35 -2.50
CA ALA A 68 8.60 -9.37 -1.53
C ALA A 68 8.60 -9.88 -0.07
N GLU A 69 8.49 -11.19 0.14
CA GLU A 69 8.58 -11.75 1.50
C GLU A 69 10.02 -11.75 2.02
N ALA A 70 10.99 -12.05 1.16
CA ALA A 70 12.41 -11.93 1.50
C ALA A 70 12.79 -10.46 1.75
N LEU A 71 12.23 -9.53 0.96
CA LEU A 71 12.35 -8.09 1.18
C LEU A 71 11.80 -7.69 2.56
N ARG A 72 10.60 -8.17 2.92
CA ARG A 72 9.97 -7.91 4.22
C ARG A 72 10.82 -8.44 5.37
N GLU A 73 11.30 -9.68 5.28
CA GLU A 73 12.16 -10.28 6.30
C GLU A 73 13.48 -9.51 6.47
N ARG A 74 14.09 -9.12 5.36
CA ARG A 74 15.30 -8.29 5.36
C ARG A 74 15.04 -6.93 6.01
N ALA A 75 13.96 -6.25 5.63
CA ALA A 75 13.61 -4.95 6.19
C ALA A 75 13.40 -4.99 7.71
N LEU A 76 12.89 -6.10 8.24
CA LEU A 76 12.70 -6.31 9.69
C LEU A 76 14.02 -6.54 10.45
N ARG A 77 15.00 -7.19 9.82
CA ARG A 77 16.26 -7.57 10.49
C ARG A 77 17.42 -6.62 10.21
N ALA A 78 17.33 -5.81 9.16
CA ALA A 78 18.42 -4.97 8.72
C ALA A 78 18.85 -3.98 9.81
N ASN A 79 20.16 -3.87 10.01
CA ASN A 79 20.74 -2.74 10.72
C ASN A 79 20.82 -1.54 9.77
N ARG A 80 19.74 -0.75 9.73
CA ARG A 80 19.54 0.35 8.77
C ARG A 80 20.50 1.54 8.92
N ILE A 81 21.35 1.51 9.94
CA ILE A 81 22.45 2.48 10.11
C ILE A 81 23.65 2.12 9.22
N ILE A 82 23.87 0.82 8.99
CA ILE A 82 25.07 0.30 8.33
C ILE A 82 24.73 -0.34 6.98
N GLU A 83 23.61 -1.05 6.93
CA GLU A 83 23.16 -1.75 5.73
C GLU A 83 22.46 -0.79 4.77
N ARG A 84 22.77 -0.93 3.48
CA ARG A 84 22.07 -0.21 2.41
C ARG A 84 20.73 -0.88 2.08
N PRO A 85 19.74 -0.12 1.57
CA PRO A 85 18.51 -0.70 1.05
C PRO A 85 18.78 -1.66 -0.12
N PRO A 86 17.80 -2.51 -0.49
CA PRO A 86 17.85 -3.28 -1.73
C PRO A 86 17.97 -2.37 -2.97
N ALA A 87 18.59 -2.87 -4.04
CA ALA A 87 18.91 -2.07 -5.23
C ALA A 87 17.69 -1.49 -5.97
N SER A 88 16.49 -2.02 -5.72
CA SER A 88 15.24 -1.50 -6.26
C SER A 88 14.69 -0.29 -5.48
N PHE A 89 15.42 0.23 -4.49
CA PHE A 89 15.03 1.35 -3.65
C PHE A 89 16.26 2.22 -3.32
N ASP A 90 16.07 3.53 -3.24
CA ASP A 90 17.15 4.46 -2.91
C ASP A 90 17.27 4.64 -1.38
N SER A 91 16.21 4.34 -0.63
CA SER A 91 16.18 4.46 0.83
C SER A 91 15.45 3.29 1.51
N TRP A 92 15.77 3.05 2.79
CA TRP A 92 14.97 2.15 3.65
C TRP A 92 13.56 2.71 3.92
N PHE A 93 13.37 4.01 3.74
CA PHE A 93 12.08 4.66 3.84
C PHE A 93 11.14 4.22 2.72
N GLU A 94 11.59 4.26 1.46
CA GLU A 94 10.80 3.75 0.33
C GLU A 94 10.42 2.29 0.51
N VAL A 95 11.33 1.46 1.03
CA VAL A 95 11.05 0.04 1.33
C VAL A 95 9.87 -0.09 2.29
N ASP A 96 9.84 0.70 3.36
CA ASP A 96 8.76 0.63 4.34
C ASP A 96 7.44 1.09 3.74
N VAL A 97 7.44 2.19 2.99
CA VAL A 97 6.23 2.71 2.33
C VAL A 97 5.70 1.68 1.33
N ALA A 98 6.56 1.08 0.52
CA ALA A 98 6.20 0.04 -0.44
C ALA A 98 5.59 -1.19 0.26
N LEU A 99 6.25 -1.69 1.31
CA LEU A 99 5.75 -2.83 2.08
C LEU A 99 4.43 -2.51 2.79
N HIS A 100 4.23 -1.28 3.25
CA HIS A 100 2.98 -0.84 3.86
C HIS A 100 1.83 -0.88 2.84
N ILE A 101 2.01 -0.24 1.69
CA ILE A 101 1.02 -0.21 0.60
C ILE A 101 0.70 -1.64 0.12
N ALA A 102 1.73 -2.45 -0.09
CA ALA A 102 1.61 -3.85 -0.51
C ALA A 102 0.94 -4.73 0.56
N GLY A 103 1.18 -4.45 1.84
CA GLY A 103 0.49 -5.11 2.97
C GLY A 103 -1.01 -4.87 2.95
N ARG A 104 -1.46 -3.72 2.44
CA ARG A 104 -2.87 -3.39 2.21
C ARG A 104 -3.42 -4.01 0.92
N GLY A 105 -2.58 -4.69 0.14
CA GLY A 105 -2.96 -5.49 -1.04
C GLY A 105 -2.93 -4.73 -2.36
N TYR A 106 -2.41 -3.51 -2.40
CA TYR A 106 -2.23 -2.75 -3.63
C TYR A 106 -0.98 -3.18 -4.39
N ARG A 107 -1.04 -3.27 -5.71
CA ARG A 107 0.13 -3.56 -6.54
C ARG A 107 1.07 -2.36 -6.55
N VAL A 108 2.34 -2.59 -6.21
CA VAL A 108 3.37 -1.55 -6.13
C VAL A 108 4.55 -1.93 -7.01
N VAL A 109 5.00 -0.99 -7.84
CA VAL A 109 6.19 -1.12 -8.67
C VAL A 109 7.20 -0.07 -8.22
N PRO A 110 8.34 -0.48 -7.63
CA PRO A 110 9.38 0.46 -7.24
C PRO A 110 10.26 0.89 -8.42
N GLN A 111 10.86 2.07 -8.33
CA GLN A 111 11.82 2.63 -9.29
C GLN A 111 11.31 2.56 -10.74
N TYR A 112 10.07 3.00 -10.95
CA TYR A 112 9.40 2.92 -12.24
C TYR A 112 10.04 3.86 -13.26
N GLU A 113 10.57 3.31 -14.34
CA GLU A 113 11.23 4.09 -15.40
C GLU A 113 10.20 4.62 -16.41
N PHE A 114 10.20 5.94 -16.63
CA PHE A 114 9.37 6.61 -17.63
C PHE A 114 10.13 7.75 -18.31
N ALA A 115 10.30 7.66 -19.64
CA ALA A 115 10.91 8.70 -20.48
C ALA A 115 12.20 9.30 -19.90
N ASP A 116 13.14 8.42 -19.55
CA ASP A 116 14.47 8.69 -18.95
C ASP A 116 14.45 9.24 -17.52
N LYS A 117 13.30 9.17 -16.84
CA LYS A 117 13.12 9.55 -15.44
C LYS A 117 12.67 8.34 -14.63
N ARG A 118 12.82 8.43 -13.30
CA ARG A 118 12.34 7.42 -12.36
C ARG A 118 11.33 8.03 -11.40
N ILE A 119 10.39 7.19 -10.98
CA ILE A 119 9.40 7.44 -9.94
C ILE A 119 9.67 6.42 -8.84
N ASP A 120 9.78 6.87 -7.59
CA ASP A 120 10.16 6.02 -6.46
C ASP A 120 9.25 4.79 -6.36
N LEU A 121 7.94 5.02 -6.37
CA LEU A 121 6.92 3.97 -6.32
C LEU A 121 5.75 4.31 -7.26
N VAL A 122 5.21 3.31 -7.94
CA VAL A 122 3.94 3.43 -8.68
C VAL A 122 2.95 2.41 -8.14
N ILE A 123 1.78 2.90 -7.72
CA ILE A 123 0.64 2.06 -7.35
C ILE A 123 -0.20 1.84 -8.60
N GLN A 124 -0.39 0.58 -8.98
CA GLN A 124 -1.10 0.19 -10.19
C GLN A 124 -2.49 -0.37 -9.87
N GLY A 125 -3.53 0.23 -10.46
CA GLY A 125 -4.85 -0.35 -10.60
C GLY A 125 -5.03 -0.99 -11.98
N THR A 126 -6.26 -1.40 -12.29
CA THR A 126 -6.60 -2.02 -13.59
C THR A 126 -6.46 -1.03 -14.75
N LYS A 127 -6.92 0.21 -14.54
CA LYS A 127 -6.94 1.27 -15.57
C LYS A 127 -6.14 2.50 -15.18
N ASN A 128 -6.05 2.79 -13.88
CA ASN A 128 -5.42 3.98 -13.35
C ASN A 128 -4.15 3.62 -12.59
N GLN A 129 -3.24 4.58 -12.47
CA GLN A 129 -2.01 4.46 -11.70
C GLN A 129 -1.73 5.76 -10.96
N LEU A 130 -1.06 5.66 -9.83
CA LEU A 130 -0.66 6.79 -9.01
C LEU A 130 0.85 6.71 -8.76
N ALA A 131 1.57 7.79 -9.07
CA ALA A 131 2.95 7.94 -8.67
C ALA A 131 3.02 8.34 -7.19
N VAL A 132 3.89 7.68 -6.44
CA VAL A 132 4.19 7.99 -5.04
C VAL A 132 5.66 8.35 -4.93
N GLU A 133 5.92 9.55 -4.43
CA GLU A 133 7.27 10.06 -4.18
C GLU A 133 7.54 10.02 -2.67
N CYS A 134 8.69 9.45 -2.32
CA CYS A 134 9.15 9.28 -0.96
C CYS A 134 10.16 10.38 -0.64
N ASP A 135 9.65 11.53 -0.19
CA ASP A 135 10.45 12.69 0.17
C ASP A 135 11.20 12.44 1.49
N GLY A 136 12.40 11.88 1.37
CA GLY A 136 13.38 11.76 2.44
C GLY A 136 13.93 13.12 2.88
N ASP A 137 14.47 13.18 4.10
CA ASP A 137 15.02 14.42 4.67
C ASP A 137 16.41 14.77 4.08
N ALA A 138 16.95 13.93 3.19
CA ALA A 138 18.23 14.15 2.52
C ALA A 138 18.08 15.17 1.37
N TRP A 139 18.46 16.42 1.63
CA TRP A 139 18.44 17.47 0.61
C TRP A 139 19.57 17.26 -0.41
N HIS A 140 19.22 16.95 -1.66
CA HIS A 140 20.16 16.80 -2.77
C HIS A 140 20.54 18.17 -3.35
N GLY A 141 21.35 18.96 -2.65
CA GLY A 141 22.07 20.13 -3.19
C GLY A 141 21.28 21.17 -4.01
N ILE A 142 21.99 22.14 -4.60
CA ILE A 142 21.38 23.21 -5.42
C ILE A 142 21.33 22.80 -6.91
N ASP A 143 22.27 21.97 -7.37
CA ASP A 143 22.38 21.57 -8.77
C ASP A 143 21.29 20.56 -9.19
N ASP A 144 20.83 19.68 -8.28
CA ASP A 144 19.76 18.72 -8.58
C ASP A 144 18.36 19.36 -8.59
N TYR A 145 18.19 20.53 -7.97
CA TYR A 145 16.91 21.23 -7.87
C TYR A 145 16.27 21.57 -9.23
N THR A 146 17.09 22.02 -10.18
CA THR A 146 16.60 22.38 -11.53
C THR A 146 16.16 21.12 -12.30
N ALA A 147 16.94 20.05 -12.18
CA ALA A 147 16.64 18.77 -12.82
C ALA A 147 15.38 18.11 -12.23
N ASP A 148 15.14 18.29 -10.93
CA ASP A 148 13.94 17.80 -10.25
C ASP A 148 12.67 18.56 -10.62
N ILE A 149 12.76 19.90 -10.74
CA ILE A 149 11.64 20.70 -11.25
C ILE A 149 11.30 20.30 -12.69
N GLU A 150 12.30 20.15 -13.55
CA GLU A 150 12.07 19.71 -14.93
C GLU A 150 11.51 18.30 -15.01
N ARG A 151 11.99 17.39 -14.15
CA ARG A 151 11.48 16.02 -14.01
C ARG A 151 10.00 16.03 -13.67
N GLN A 152 9.61 16.71 -12.59
CA GLN A 152 8.22 16.74 -12.13
C GLN A 152 7.31 17.34 -13.20
N ARG A 153 7.68 18.50 -13.77
CA ARG A 153 6.89 19.15 -14.83
C ARG A 153 6.72 18.28 -16.07
N LYS A 154 7.72 17.48 -16.43
CA LYS A 154 7.62 16.56 -17.58
C LYS A 154 6.62 15.44 -17.28
N LEU A 155 6.71 14.83 -16.10
CA LEU A 155 5.85 13.72 -15.71
C LEU A 155 4.38 14.17 -15.58
N GLU A 156 4.12 15.32 -14.97
CA GLU A 156 2.78 15.90 -14.86
C GLU A 156 2.16 16.18 -16.23
N ARG A 157 2.92 16.73 -17.19
CA ARG A 157 2.45 16.90 -18.58
C ARG A 157 2.14 15.59 -19.29
N CYS A 158 2.76 14.50 -18.86
CA CYS A 158 2.46 13.16 -19.36
C CYS A 158 1.26 12.51 -18.64
N GLY A 159 0.56 13.26 -17.80
CA GLY A 159 -0.64 12.78 -17.10
C GLY A 159 -0.35 12.03 -15.81
N TRP A 160 0.89 12.07 -15.29
CA TRP A 160 1.18 11.47 -13.99
C TRP A 160 0.62 12.33 -12.88
N ARG A 161 -0.16 11.69 -12.00
CA ARG A 161 -0.58 12.26 -10.72
C ARG A 161 0.35 11.76 -9.63
N PHE A 162 0.78 12.68 -8.76
CA PHE A 162 1.72 12.40 -7.69
C PHE A 162 1.06 12.47 -6.31
N PHE A 163 1.49 11.59 -5.42
CA PHE A 163 1.27 11.66 -3.98
C PHE A 163 2.62 11.66 -3.28
N ARG A 164 2.85 12.60 -2.35
CA ARG A 164 4.14 12.73 -1.65
C ARG A 164 4.01 12.22 -0.22
N VAL A 165 4.93 11.34 0.19
CA VAL A 165 5.07 10.87 1.57
C VAL A 165 6.33 11.49 2.16
N ARG A 166 6.18 12.35 3.18
CA ARG A 166 7.32 12.92 3.91
C ARG A 166 7.89 11.92 4.89
N GLU A 167 9.20 11.68 4.88
CA GLU A 167 9.84 10.71 5.77
C GLU A 167 9.58 11.03 7.24
N SER A 168 9.86 12.26 7.68
CA SER A 168 9.63 12.67 9.07
C SER A 168 8.19 12.42 9.56
N ALA A 169 7.19 12.73 8.74
CA ALA A 169 5.78 12.47 9.06
C ALA A 169 5.47 10.96 9.12
N TYR A 170 6.00 10.19 8.17
CA TYR A 170 5.83 8.74 8.14
C TYR A 170 6.49 8.07 9.34
N ARG A 171 7.70 8.48 9.73
CA ARG A 171 8.40 7.95 10.90
C ARG A 171 7.67 8.26 12.20
N ALA A 172 7.06 9.43 12.30
CA ALA A 172 6.30 9.84 13.49
C ALA A 172 4.96 9.08 13.61
N ALA A 173 4.23 8.92 12.51
CA ALA A 173 2.93 8.25 12.50
C ALA A 173 2.63 7.61 11.13
N PRO A 174 3.12 6.38 10.87
CA PRO A 174 3.00 5.73 9.56
C PRO A 174 1.56 5.66 9.05
N GLU A 175 0.64 5.19 9.89
CA GLU A 175 -0.77 5.01 9.51
C GLU A 175 -1.44 6.33 9.13
N LYS A 176 -1.22 7.37 9.97
CA LYS A 176 -1.79 8.70 9.72
C LYS A 176 -1.21 9.34 8.47
N SER A 177 0.09 9.15 8.22
CA SER A 177 0.77 9.72 7.05
C SER A 177 0.28 9.16 5.71
N LEU A 178 -0.32 7.95 5.72
CA LEU A 178 -0.88 7.31 4.53
C LEU A 178 -2.41 7.35 4.47
N GLU A 179 -3.09 7.95 5.44
CA GLU A 179 -4.56 7.97 5.48
C GLU A 179 -5.17 8.64 4.24
N SER A 180 -4.62 9.79 3.85
CA SER A 180 -5.03 10.52 2.64
C SER A 180 -4.67 9.79 1.34
N LEU A 181 -3.63 8.94 1.34
CA LEU A 181 -3.31 8.08 0.20
C LEU A 181 -4.45 7.10 -0.06
N TRP A 182 -5.02 6.49 0.99
CA TRP A 182 -6.11 5.52 0.83
C TRP A 182 -7.37 6.14 0.23
N LEU A 183 -7.73 7.34 0.70
CA LEU A 183 -8.86 8.10 0.15
C LEU A 183 -8.63 8.47 -1.31
N LEU A 184 -7.40 8.86 -1.65
CA LEU A 184 -7.03 9.20 -3.02
C LEU A 184 -7.11 7.99 -3.96
N LEU A 185 -6.61 6.83 -3.53
CA LEU A 185 -6.67 5.60 -4.33
C LEU A 185 -8.12 5.18 -4.62
N ASP A 186 -9.00 5.30 -3.61
CA ASP A 186 -10.43 5.03 -3.76
C ASP A 186 -11.08 5.97 -4.78
N HIS A 187 -10.84 7.29 -4.67
CA HIS A 187 -11.29 8.28 -5.64
C HIS A 187 -10.76 8.04 -7.06
N MET A 188 -9.57 7.45 -7.19
CA MET A 188 -8.96 7.11 -8.47
C MET A 188 -9.38 5.72 -8.98
N ALA A 189 -10.29 5.03 -8.29
CA ALA A 189 -10.69 3.66 -8.59
C ALA A 189 -9.48 2.70 -8.75
N ILE A 190 -8.47 2.89 -7.90
CA ILE A 190 -7.34 1.97 -7.76
C ILE A 190 -7.64 1.12 -6.54
N PHE A 191 -7.86 -0.18 -6.74
CA PHE A 191 -8.29 -1.11 -5.69
C PHE A 191 -7.23 -2.16 -5.34
N PRO A 192 -7.26 -2.74 -4.14
CA PRO A 192 -6.40 -3.87 -3.78
C PRO A 192 -6.68 -5.11 -4.65
N LEU A 193 -5.67 -5.93 -4.90
CA LEU A 193 -5.72 -7.14 -5.74
C LEU A 193 -6.76 -8.19 -5.32
N THR A 194 -7.30 -8.09 -4.10
CA THR A 194 -8.29 -9.03 -3.56
C THR A 194 -9.73 -8.54 -3.64
N VAL A 195 -9.96 -7.30 -4.09
CA VAL A 195 -11.31 -6.76 -4.27
C VAL A 195 -11.69 -6.98 -5.74
N GLU A 196 -12.63 -7.88 -5.99
CA GLU A 196 -13.27 -7.95 -7.31
C GLU A 196 -13.99 -6.62 -7.54
N GLU A 197 -13.71 -5.95 -8.66
CA GLU A 197 -14.38 -4.70 -9.01
C GLU A 197 -15.90 -4.93 -9.00
N PRO A 198 -16.72 -4.00 -8.46
CA PRO A 198 -18.15 -4.05 -8.73
C PRO A 198 -18.32 -3.99 -10.25
N GLN A 199 -18.91 -5.04 -10.82
CA GLN A 199 -19.26 -5.06 -12.24
C GLN A 199 -20.27 -3.93 -12.47
N ASN A 200 -19.81 -2.83 -13.05
CA ASN A 200 -20.67 -1.74 -13.46
C ASN A 200 -21.37 -2.18 -14.74
N ASP A 201 -22.52 -2.84 -14.59
CA ASP A 201 -23.48 -3.06 -15.68
C ASP A 201 -24.18 -1.72 -15.98
N GLU A 202 -23.44 -0.77 -16.55
CA GLU A 202 -24.03 0.44 -17.11
C GLU A 202 -23.89 0.38 -18.64
N GLU A 203 -24.93 -0.21 -19.22
CA GLU A 203 -25.30 -0.02 -20.63
C GLU A 203 -25.42 1.47 -20.96
N GLU A 204 -25.00 1.80 -22.18
CA GLU A 204 -25.16 3.07 -22.86
C GLU A 204 -26.45 3.81 -22.48
N ASN A 205 -26.31 4.97 -21.84
CA ASN A 205 -27.19 6.08 -22.12
C ASN A 205 -26.37 7.37 -22.12
N GLY A 206 -26.14 7.88 -23.32
CA GLY A 206 -25.53 9.17 -23.52
C GLY A 206 -26.37 10.28 -22.90
N ALA A 207 -25.75 11.08 -22.05
CA ALA A 207 -26.17 12.43 -21.78
C ALA A 207 -24.92 13.26 -21.46
N ASP A 208 -24.64 14.18 -22.37
CA ASP A 208 -23.69 15.28 -22.27
C ASP A 208 -23.85 16.04 -20.94
N ALA A 209 -22.76 16.15 -20.18
CA ALA A 209 -22.61 17.15 -19.14
C ALA A 209 -21.13 17.53 -19.04
N SER A 210 -20.82 18.71 -19.58
CA SER A 210 -19.56 19.41 -19.41
C SER A 210 -19.30 19.65 -17.92
N ILE A 211 -18.17 19.18 -17.39
CA ILE A 211 -17.70 19.50 -16.03
C ILE A 211 -16.41 20.31 -16.18
N GLU A 212 -16.47 21.58 -15.82
CA GLU A 212 -15.28 22.41 -15.66
C GLU A 212 -14.54 22.01 -14.36
N PRO A 213 -13.20 22.05 -14.34
CA PRO A 213 -12.43 21.67 -13.16
C PRO A 213 -12.47 22.79 -12.09
N GLU A 214 -13.00 22.49 -10.91
CA GLU A 214 -12.87 23.35 -9.73
C GLU A 214 -11.42 23.35 -9.22
N GLU A 215 -10.79 24.54 -9.27
CA GLU A 215 -9.52 24.83 -8.60
C GLU A 215 -9.71 24.82 -7.09
N TRP A 216 -9.01 23.94 -6.37
CA TRP A 216 -8.94 23.97 -4.91
C TRP A 216 -7.71 24.79 -4.49
N ALA A 217 -7.92 26.09 -4.29
CA ALA A 217 -6.98 26.95 -3.59
C ALA A 217 -6.92 26.55 -2.10
N ILE A 218 -5.71 26.26 -1.60
CA ILE A 218 -5.45 26.17 -0.16
C ILE A 218 -5.09 27.58 0.31
N ASP A 219 -6.03 28.26 0.97
CA ASP A 219 -5.75 29.50 1.67
C ASP A 219 -4.93 29.20 2.94
N GLY A 220 -3.73 29.77 2.99
CA GLY A 220 -3.00 29.98 4.24
C GLY A 220 -3.24 31.41 4.71
N GLU A 221 -3.97 31.58 5.79
CA GLU A 221 -3.93 32.84 6.56
C GLU A 221 -2.71 32.82 7.51
N PRO A 222 -1.97 33.93 7.62
CA PRO A 222 -1.07 34.18 8.74
C PRO A 222 -1.85 34.85 9.89
N ASP A 223 -1.68 34.34 11.10
CA ASP A 223 -2.12 35.02 12.32
C ASP A 223 -1.29 36.30 12.54
N GLU A 224 -1.89 37.47 12.28
CA GLU A 224 -1.48 38.75 12.88
C GLU A 224 -2.40 39.01 14.09
N GLU A 225 -1.84 38.95 15.30
CA GLU A 225 -2.45 39.60 16.47
C GLU A 225 -1.64 40.85 16.83
N ASP A 226 -2.23 41.99 16.48
CA ASP A 226 -1.96 43.31 17.06
C ASP A 226 -2.25 43.30 18.57
N ASN A 227 -1.40 43.98 19.34
CA ASN A 227 -1.80 44.48 20.67
C ASN A 227 -1.32 45.92 20.82
N ASP A 228 -2.24 46.84 20.54
CA ASP A 228 -2.14 48.28 20.75
C ASP A 228 -2.61 48.68 22.17
N GLY A 229 -1.86 49.62 22.78
CA GLY A 229 -2.37 50.61 23.75
C GLY A 229 -2.65 50.12 25.19
N GLU A 230 -2.48 50.89 26.27
CA GLU A 230 -2.58 52.34 26.47
C GLU A 230 -1.86 52.77 27.77
N ASP A 231 -1.39 54.04 27.79
CA ASP A 231 -1.48 55.04 28.87
C ASP A 231 -0.81 54.78 30.25
N GLU A 232 -0.21 55.72 30.99
CA GLU A 232 -0.33 57.17 31.07
C GLU A 232 0.76 57.74 32.03
N LYS A 233 1.09 59.03 31.85
CA LYS A 233 1.51 60.06 32.85
C LYS A 233 2.94 60.15 33.42
N ALA A 234 3.50 61.34 33.17
CA ALA A 234 4.60 62.04 33.84
C ALA A 234 4.27 62.37 35.33
N PRO A 235 5.14 63.01 36.14
CA PRO A 235 6.00 64.17 35.84
C PRO A 235 7.51 63.93 35.86
#